data_AF-A0A923AIZ2-F1
#
_entry.id   AF-A0A923AIZ2-F1
#
_cell.length_a   1.000
_cell.length_b   1.000
_cell.length_c   1.000
_cell.angle_alpha   90.00
_cell.angle_beta   90.00
_cell.angle_gamma   90.00
#
_symmetry.space_group_name_H-M   'P 1'
#
loop_
_entity.id
_entity.type
_entity.pdbx_description
1 polymer ?
#
loop_
_entity_poly.entity_id
_entity_poly.type
_entity_poly.pdbx_seq_one_letter_code
_entity_poly.pdbx_strand_id
1 'polypeptide(L)'
;FFWEYAHRLFGRLIGLAFAVPLLWFAVRRQIPRGYAPRLIAILALGGLQGAIGWWMVASGLSVRTDVSHVRLAVHLMTALFLLAGIVWTALDLRSLPDARPARLTMLSGIALGLLFAQIMFGAFTAGLDAGYAFASWPLMGDAWFPAGAPLVEPFWRNAVDNAVVVQFVHRWLAFGVAAALGLVGWRAWQRGARRAAIVIALLLTVQIGLGIATLLSGVWLPIAVGHQASAALLLIASTWTAHFLGQDVGRHAAAR
;
A
#
# COMPACT_ATOMS: atom_id res chain seq x y z
N PHE A 1 -3.47 -23.70 -5.92
CA PHE A 1 -2.12 -24.23 -6.25
C PHE A 1 -1.34 -23.37 -7.25
N PHE A 2 -1.79 -23.17 -8.51
CA PHE A 2 -1.05 -22.41 -9.53
C PHE A 2 -0.62 -21.01 -9.07
N TRP A 3 -1.57 -20.18 -8.61
CA TRP A 3 -1.30 -18.80 -8.19
C TRP A 3 -0.33 -18.71 -7.01
N GLU A 4 -0.41 -19.64 -6.08
CA GLU A 4 0.46 -19.71 -4.90
C GLU A 4 1.90 -20.10 -5.30
N TYR A 5 2.03 -21.07 -6.21
CA TYR A 5 3.32 -21.43 -6.80
C TYR A 5 3.93 -20.25 -7.57
N ALA A 6 3.14 -19.63 -8.46
CA ALA A 6 3.58 -18.49 -9.26
C ALA A 6 4.02 -17.32 -8.37
N HIS A 7 3.25 -16.96 -7.35
CA HIS A 7 3.59 -15.90 -6.41
C HIS A 7 4.92 -16.17 -5.68
N ARG A 8 5.16 -17.40 -5.20
CA ARG A 8 6.44 -17.79 -4.58
C ARG A 8 7.60 -17.75 -5.56
N LEU A 9 7.40 -18.21 -6.79
CA LEU A 9 8.42 -18.15 -7.83
C LEU A 9 8.79 -16.70 -8.14
N PHE A 10 7.80 -15.82 -8.33
CA PHE A 10 8.03 -14.39 -8.55
C PHE A 10 8.75 -13.74 -7.37
N GLY A 11 8.38 -14.07 -6.13
CA GLY A 11 9.09 -13.57 -4.95
C GLY A 11 10.60 -13.89 -4.97
N ARG A 12 10.97 -15.12 -5.35
CA ARG A 12 12.38 -15.53 -5.50
C ARG A 12 13.07 -14.80 -6.64
N LEU A 13 12.40 -14.69 -7.79
CA LEU A 13 12.94 -14.01 -8.96
C LEU A 13 13.17 -12.52 -8.70
N ILE A 14 12.25 -11.84 -8.01
CA ILE A 14 12.40 -10.43 -7.61
C ILE A 14 13.59 -10.27 -6.66
N GLY A 15 13.73 -11.18 -5.68
CA GLY A 15 14.89 -11.19 -4.77
C GLY A 15 16.22 -11.28 -5.53
N LEU A 16 16.33 -12.20 -6.49
CA LEU A 16 17.52 -12.34 -7.34
C LEU A 16 17.72 -11.14 -8.26
N ALA A 17 16.66 -10.64 -8.89
CA ALA A 17 16.68 -9.49 -9.78
C ALA A 17 17.11 -8.19 -9.08
N PHE A 18 16.96 -8.11 -7.75
CA PHE A 18 17.51 -7.02 -6.96
C PHE A 18 18.92 -7.30 -6.44
N ALA A 19 19.15 -8.48 -5.85
CA ALA A 19 20.40 -8.83 -5.19
C ALA A 19 21.59 -8.92 -6.16
N VAL A 20 21.40 -9.51 -7.34
CA VAL A 20 22.49 -9.73 -8.31
C VAL A 20 22.99 -8.39 -8.89
N PRO A 21 22.13 -7.49 -9.40
CA PRO A 21 22.60 -6.17 -9.83
C PRO A 21 23.19 -5.35 -8.69
N LEU A 22 22.63 -5.42 -7.48
CA LEU A 22 23.19 -4.72 -6.33
C LEU A 22 24.62 -5.18 -6.02
N LEU A 23 24.88 -6.49 -6.00
CA LEU A 23 26.22 -7.04 -5.82
C LEU A 23 27.16 -6.60 -6.94
N TRP A 24 26.72 -6.68 -8.19
CA TRP A 24 27.50 -6.21 -9.34
C TRP A 24 27.90 -4.74 -9.21
N PHE A 25 26.94 -3.85 -8.92
CA PHE A 25 27.20 -2.42 -8.76
C PHE A 25 28.07 -2.13 -7.52
N ALA A 26 27.95 -2.92 -6.46
CA ALA A 26 28.81 -2.80 -5.28
C ALA A 26 30.28 -3.15 -5.61
N VAL A 27 30.51 -4.30 -6.27
CA VAL A 27 31.85 -4.75 -6.70
C VAL A 27 32.49 -3.74 -7.66
N ARG A 28 31.70 -3.20 -8.59
CA ARG A 28 32.16 -2.20 -9.57
C ARG A 28 32.27 -0.79 -8.98
N ARG A 29 31.94 -0.58 -7.69
CA ARG A 29 31.91 0.73 -7.01
C ARG A 29 31.06 1.78 -7.73
N GLN A 30 29.95 1.33 -8.34
CA GLN A 30 29.01 2.16 -9.10
C GLN A 30 27.83 2.66 -8.27
N ILE A 31 27.74 2.27 -6.99
CA ILE A 31 26.69 2.76 -6.08
C ILE A 31 26.99 4.22 -5.71
N PRO A 32 26.06 5.16 -5.96
CA PRO A 32 26.24 6.56 -5.57
C PRO A 32 26.46 6.71 -4.06
N ARG A 33 27.31 7.66 -3.67
CA ARG A 33 27.63 7.92 -2.25
C ARG A 33 26.35 8.19 -1.45
N GLY A 34 26.24 7.54 -0.29
CA GLY A 34 25.07 7.64 0.60
C GLY A 34 23.91 6.68 0.29
N TYR A 35 23.88 6.01 -0.87
CA TYR A 35 22.79 5.10 -1.23
C TYR A 35 23.02 3.64 -0.79
N ALA A 36 24.25 3.24 -0.47
CA ALA A 36 24.54 1.86 -0.05
C ALA A 36 23.70 1.41 1.16
N PRO A 37 23.57 2.17 2.28
CA PRO A 37 22.73 1.76 3.41
C PRO A 37 21.26 1.56 3.01
N ARG A 38 20.75 2.42 2.11
CA ARG A 38 19.37 2.37 1.63
C ARG A 38 19.10 1.13 0.78
N LEU A 39 20.01 0.80 -0.13
CA LEU A 39 19.91 -0.39 -0.98
C LEU A 39 20.03 -1.68 -0.16
N ILE A 40 20.91 -1.69 0.85
CA ILE A 40 21.02 -2.80 1.80
C ILE A 40 19.72 -2.95 2.61
N ALA A 41 19.12 -1.84 3.08
CA ALA A 41 17.85 -1.88 3.79
C ALA A 41 16.71 -2.45 2.92
N ILE A 42 16.66 -2.08 1.63
CA ILE A 42 15.70 -2.65 0.66
C ILE A 42 15.93 -4.16 0.48
N LEU A 43 17.20 -4.60 0.34
CA LEU A 43 17.52 -6.02 0.25
C LEU A 43 17.10 -6.77 1.53
N ALA A 44 17.39 -6.20 2.70
CA ALA A 44 17.03 -6.77 3.99
C ALA A 44 15.51 -6.87 4.17
N LEU A 45 14.75 -5.84 3.78
CA LEU A 45 13.29 -5.88 3.75
C LEU A 45 12.75 -6.93 2.78
N GLY A 46 13.40 -7.12 1.62
CA GLY A 46 13.09 -8.21 0.69
C GLY A 46 13.35 -9.60 1.30
N GLY A 47 14.44 -9.77 2.05
CA GLY A 47 14.69 -10.98 2.82
C GLY A 47 13.66 -11.21 3.92
N LEU A 48 13.29 -10.14 4.63
CA LEU A 48 12.24 -10.16 5.65
C LEU A 48 10.88 -10.56 5.06
N GLN A 49 10.56 -10.13 3.84
CA GLN A 49 9.36 -10.61 3.13
C GLN A 49 9.34 -12.13 2.98
N GLY A 50 10.47 -12.74 2.62
CA GLY A 50 10.61 -14.20 2.58
C GLY A 50 10.40 -14.85 3.95
N ALA A 51 10.97 -14.27 5.01
CA ALA A 51 10.81 -14.75 6.39
C ALA A 51 9.36 -14.65 6.88
N ILE A 52 8.67 -13.54 6.60
CA ILE A 52 7.24 -13.36 6.93
C ILE A 52 6.39 -14.35 6.13
N GLY A 53 6.67 -14.54 4.84
CA GLY A 53 5.96 -15.52 4.01
C GLY A 53 6.14 -16.96 4.52
N TRP A 54 7.33 -17.31 5.00
CA TRP A 54 7.56 -18.58 5.70
C TRP A 54 6.75 -18.67 7.00
N TRP A 55 6.75 -17.61 7.82
CA TRP A 55 5.99 -17.54 9.07
C TRP A 55 4.47 -17.65 8.87
N MET A 56 3.93 -17.18 7.75
CA MET A 56 2.52 -17.36 7.39
C MET A 56 2.16 -18.84 7.17
N VAL A 57 3.04 -19.62 6.56
CA VAL A 57 2.80 -21.03 6.22
C VAL A 57 3.14 -21.96 7.39
N ALA A 58 4.27 -21.73 8.06
CA ALA A 58 4.77 -22.61 9.12
C ALA A 58 3.80 -22.71 10.31
N SER A 59 3.01 -21.68 10.60
CA SER A 59 2.01 -21.70 11.67
C SER A 59 0.71 -22.43 11.34
N GLY A 60 0.45 -22.71 10.07
CA GLY A 60 -0.74 -23.45 9.65
C GLY A 60 -0.65 -24.96 9.93
N LEU A 61 0.51 -25.44 10.37
CA LEU A 61 0.79 -26.85 10.60
C LEU A 61 0.46 -27.35 12.02
N SER A 62 0.02 -26.49 12.95
CA SER A 62 -0.19 -26.91 14.34
C SER A 62 -1.62 -26.83 14.88
N VAL A 63 -2.53 -25.97 14.40
CA VAL A 63 -3.94 -25.94 14.93
C VAL A 63 -5.00 -25.37 13.95
N ARG A 64 -4.63 -24.62 12.89
CA ARG A 64 -5.58 -23.95 11.97
C ARG A 64 -5.12 -24.08 10.51
N THR A 65 -6.03 -24.40 9.61
CA THR A 65 -5.76 -24.54 8.16
C THR A 65 -5.77 -23.21 7.41
N ASP A 66 -6.20 -22.12 8.06
CA ASP A 66 -6.25 -20.76 7.53
C ASP A 66 -5.10 -19.88 8.05
N VAL A 67 -4.58 -19.01 7.19
CA VAL A 67 -3.57 -18.01 7.58
C VAL A 67 -4.28 -16.88 8.32
N SER A 68 -3.87 -16.62 9.56
CA SER A 68 -4.41 -15.49 10.34
C SER A 68 -4.38 -14.18 9.53
N HIS A 69 -5.51 -13.46 9.53
CA HIS A 69 -5.69 -12.16 8.89
C HIS A 69 -4.63 -11.13 9.30
N VAL A 70 -4.17 -11.19 10.55
CA VAL A 70 -3.08 -10.35 11.05
C VAL A 70 -1.76 -10.64 10.34
N ARG A 71 -1.43 -11.92 10.11
CA ARG A 71 -0.19 -12.29 9.41
C ARG A 71 -0.24 -11.89 7.94
N LEU A 72 -1.40 -12.08 7.31
CA LEU A 72 -1.68 -11.60 5.96
C LEU A 72 -1.47 -10.09 5.86
N ALA A 73 -2.05 -9.33 6.80
CA ALA A 73 -1.87 -7.89 6.86
C ALA A 73 -0.39 -7.51 7.06
N VAL A 74 0.32 -8.13 7.99
CA VAL A 74 1.76 -7.87 8.22
C VAL A 74 2.59 -8.10 6.95
N HIS A 75 2.34 -9.19 6.23
CA HIS A 75 3.03 -9.49 4.98
C HIS A 75 2.74 -8.44 3.91
N LEU A 76 1.46 -8.16 3.63
CA LEU A 76 1.04 -7.17 2.65
C LEU A 76 1.58 -5.78 2.98
N MET A 77 1.43 -5.32 4.23
CA MET A 77 1.86 -3.99 4.65
C MET A 77 3.37 -3.82 4.52
N THR A 78 4.14 -4.84 4.88
CA THR A 78 5.60 -4.79 4.75
C THR A 78 6.02 -4.86 3.27
N ALA A 79 5.30 -5.60 2.42
CA ALA A 79 5.53 -5.64 0.97
C ALA A 79 5.27 -4.27 0.32
N LEU A 80 4.19 -3.60 0.71
CA LEU A 80 3.83 -2.28 0.20
C LEU A 80 4.72 -1.16 0.75
N PHE A 81 5.18 -1.29 2.00
CA PHE A 81 6.23 -0.42 2.55
C PHE A 81 7.52 -0.54 1.76
N LEU A 82 7.95 -1.78 1.47
CA LEU A 82 9.10 -2.05 0.59
C LEU A 82 8.90 -1.43 -0.80
N LEU A 83 7.73 -1.61 -1.41
CA LEU A 83 7.39 -1.02 -2.72
C LEU A 83 7.52 0.51 -2.71
N ALA A 84 6.94 1.19 -1.72
CA ALA A 84 7.06 2.64 -1.58
C ALA A 84 8.53 3.08 -1.41
N GLY A 85 9.30 2.34 -0.60
CA GLY A 85 10.73 2.56 -0.42
C GLY A 85 11.53 2.41 -1.73
N ILE A 86 11.22 1.39 -2.54
CA ILE A 86 11.84 1.17 -3.86
C ILE A 86 11.50 2.31 -4.81
N VAL A 87 10.23 2.68 -4.92
CA VAL A 87 9.78 3.77 -5.80
C VAL A 87 10.48 5.09 -5.43
N TRP A 88 10.50 5.45 -4.15
CA TRP A 88 11.18 6.67 -3.70
C TRP A 88 12.68 6.63 -4.01
N THR A 89 13.34 5.50 -3.71
CA THR A 89 14.79 5.35 -3.98
C THR A 89 15.11 5.44 -5.46
N ALA A 90 14.28 4.84 -6.32
CA ALA A 90 14.45 4.89 -7.77
C ALA A 90 14.27 6.31 -8.31
N LEU A 91 13.32 7.08 -7.77
CA LEU A 91 13.11 8.48 -8.16
C LEU A 91 14.27 9.38 -7.74
N ASP A 92 14.78 9.20 -6.52
CA ASP A 92 15.98 9.91 -6.05
C ASP A 92 17.19 9.60 -6.95
N LEU A 93 17.46 8.32 -7.24
CA LEU A 93 18.57 7.90 -8.10
C LEU A 93 18.45 8.45 -9.53
N ARG A 94 17.23 8.53 -10.09
CA ARG A 94 16.97 9.11 -11.42
C ARG A 94 17.21 10.61 -11.49
N SER A 95 17.21 11.29 -10.33
CA SER A 95 17.42 12.74 -10.24
C SER A 95 18.87 13.13 -10.00
N LEU A 96 19.78 12.15 -9.89
CA LEU A 96 21.21 12.40 -9.78
C LEU A 96 21.83 12.78 -11.14
N PRO A 97 22.91 13.60 -11.14
CA PRO A 97 23.53 14.24 -9.98
C PRO A 97 22.87 15.56 -9.58
N ASP A 98 21.87 16.01 -10.33
CA ASP A 98 21.42 17.40 -10.37
C ASP A 98 20.52 17.82 -9.20
N ALA A 99 19.90 16.84 -8.51
CA ALA A 99 18.97 17.11 -7.43
C ALA A 99 19.42 16.50 -6.09
N ARG A 100 19.08 17.21 -5.01
CA ARG A 100 19.13 16.66 -3.65
C ARG A 100 18.00 15.64 -3.47
N PRO A 101 18.19 14.63 -2.59
CA PRO A 101 17.12 13.70 -2.25
C PRO A 101 15.87 14.43 -1.77
N ALA A 102 14.71 13.99 -2.23
CA ALA A 102 13.44 14.59 -1.83
C ALA A 102 13.18 14.38 -0.34
N ARG A 103 12.44 15.30 0.29
CA ARG A 103 12.00 15.18 1.69
C ARG A 103 10.51 14.90 1.77
N LEU A 104 10.11 14.00 2.67
CA LEU A 104 8.69 13.75 2.89
C LEU A 104 8.05 14.96 3.59
N THR A 105 7.20 15.69 2.88
CA THR A 105 6.43 16.80 3.47
C THR A 105 5.43 16.27 4.50
N MET A 106 5.09 17.07 5.52
CA MET A 106 4.13 16.67 6.56
C MET A 106 2.78 16.23 5.95
N LEU A 107 2.25 17.02 5.00
CA LEU A 107 1.01 16.69 4.30
C LEU A 107 1.10 15.34 3.58
N SER A 108 2.18 15.10 2.84
CA SER A 108 2.39 13.83 2.14
C SER A 108 2.57 12.66 3.10
N GLY A 109 3.25 12.88 4.23
CA GLY A 109 3.43 11.86 5.27
C GLY A 109 2.11 11.46 5.93
N ILE A 110 1.25 12.43 6.25
CA ILE A 110 -0.09 12.16 6.79
C ILE A 110 -0.93 11.40 5.76
N ALA A 111 -0.94 11.85 4.50
CA ALA A 111 -1.74 11.21 3.46
C ALA A 111 -1.29 9.77 3.17
N LEU A 112 0.03 9.52 3.12
CA LEU A 112 0.57 8.16 3.00
C LEU A 112 0.25 7.33 4.24
N GLY A 113 0.38 7.87 5.45
CA GLY A 113 0.01 7.17 6.69
C GLY A 113 -1.45 6.73 6.70
N LEU A 114 -2.37 7.62 6.29
CA LEU A 114 -3.79 7.30 6.13
C LEU A 114 -4.01 6.23 5.05
N LEU A 115 -3.32 6.31 3.92
CA LEU A 115 -3.39 5.27 2.87
C LEU A 115 -2.89 3.92 3.39
N PHE A 116 -1.80 3.88 4.16
CA PHE A 116 -1.31 2.66 4.81
C PHE A 116 -2.35 2.08 5.79
N ALA A 117 -2.99 2.93 6.59
CA ALA A 117 -4.08 2.50 7.48
C ALA A 117 -5.28 1.95 6.69
N GLN A 118 -5.68 2.61 5.60
CA GLN A 118 -6.76 2.14 4.72
C GLN A 118 -6.47 0.76 4.12
N ILE A 119 -5.24 0.55 3.64
CA ILE A 119 -4.82 -0.74 3.06
C ILE A 119 -4.76 -1.81 4.16
N MET A 120 -4.31 -1.48 5.36
CA MET A 120 -4.32 -2.40 6.51
C MET A 120 -5.76 -2.86 6.84
N PHE A 121 -6.71 -1.92 6.92
CA PHE A 121 -8.13 -2.27 7.11
C PHE A 121 -8.70 -3.06 5.92
N GLY A 122 -8.20 -2.84 4.70
CA GLY A 122 -8.53 -3.66 3.53
C GLY A 122 -8.00 -5.09 3.65
N ALA A 123 -6.79 -5.26 4.18
CA ALA A 123 -6.20 -6.57 4.46
C ALA A 123 -6.97 -7.33 5.54
N PHE A 124 -7.40 -6.63 6.61
CA PHE A 124 -8.27 -7.21 7.62
C PHE A 124 -9.64 -7.57 7.03
N THR A 125 -10.21 -6.73 6.17
CA THR A 125 -11.49 -6.99 5.51
C THR A 125 -11.42 -8.28 4.67
N ALA A 126 -10.33 -8.46 3.90
CA ALA A 126 -10.12 -9.67 3.12
C ALA A 126 -9.82 -10.89 4.01
N GLY A 127 -9.00 -10.76 5.05
CA GLY A 127 -8.61 -11.87 5.90
C GLY A 127 -9.69 -12.35 6.88
N LEU A 128 -10.64 -11.50 7.24
CA LEU A 128 -11.81 -11.85 8.07
C LEU A 128 -13.04 -12.26 7.23
N ASP A 129 -12.91 -12.32 5.90
CA ASP A 129 -14.05 -12.50 4.99
C ASP A 129 -15.17 -11.46 5.22
N ALA A 130 -14.79 -10.27 5.73
CA ALA A 130 -15.73 -9.23 6.13
C ALA A 130 -16.47 -8.60 4.95
N GLY A 131 -15.98 -8.79 3.73
CA GLY A 131 -16.69 -8.41 2.50
C GLY A 131 -18.06 -9.11 2.36
N TYR A 132 -18.23 -10.30 2.95
CA TYR A 132 -19.49 -11.06 2.92
C TYR A 132 -20.47 -10.68 4.03
N ALA A 133 -20.04 -9.91 5.05
CA ALA A 133 -20.91 -9.53 6.16
C ALA A 133 -22.08 -8.66 5.69
N PHE A 134 -21.79 -7.67 4.84
CA PHE A 134 -22.79 -6.82 4.20
C PHE A 134 -22.42 -6.54 2.75
N ALA A 135 -23.17 -7.11 1.82
CA ALA A 135 -23.00 -6.93 0.37
C ALA A 135 -23.82 -5.75 -0.19
N SER A 136 -24.10 -4.73 0.63
CA SER A 136 -24.81 -3.51 0.22
C SER A 136 -23.96 -2.26 0.39
N TRP A 137 -24.33 -1.22 -0.35
CA TRP A 137 -23.73 0.11 -0.34
C TRP A 137 -24.82 1.16 -0.68
N PRO A 138 -24.85 2.34 -0.04
CA PRO A 138 -23.90 2.87 0.94
C PRO A 138 -24.13 2.38 2.39
N LEU A 139 -25.32 1.85 2.67
CA LEU A 139 -25.68 1.27 3.96
C LEU A 139 -25.05 -0.13 4.15
N MET A 140 -25.04 -0.61 5.39
CA MET A 140 -24.74 -1.97 5.80
C MET A 140 -26.05 -2.65 6.19
N GLY A 141 -26.68 -3.32 5.21
CA GLY A 141 -28.09 -3.72 5.31
C GLY A 141 -28.98 -2.48 5.23
N ASP A 142 -29.84 -2.29 6.24
CA ASP A 142 -30.81 -1.19 6.30
C ASP A 142 -30.31 0.04 7.10
N ALA A 143 -29.08 0.00 7.63
CA ALA A 143 -28.53 1.06 8.48
C ALA A 143 -27.08 1.39 8.12
N TRP A 144 -26.61 2.58 8.52
CA TRP A 144 -25.20 2.97 8.34
C TRP A 144 -24.23 2.07 9.13
N PHE A 145 -24.63 1.72 10.35
CA PHE A 145 -23.99 0.70 11.18
C PHE A 145 -25.10 -0.18 11.77
N PRO A 146 -24.98 -1.52 11.70
CA PRO A 146 -26.00 -2.43 12.22
C PRO A 146 -26.07 -2.38 13.75
N ALA A 147 -27.20 -1.94 14.30
CA ALA A 147 -27.38 -1.67 15.74
C ALA A 147 -27.20 -2.90 16.65
N GLY A 148 -27.31 -4.12 16.09
CA GLY A 148 -27.13 -5.39 16.81
C GLY A 148 -25.81 -6.09 16.50
N ALA A 149 -24.81 -5.41 15.93
CA ALA A 149 -23.51 -6.03 15.65
C ALA A 149 -22.89 -6.59 16.94
N PRO A 150 -22.60 -7.90 17.03
CA PRO A 150 -21.96 -8.46 18.22
C PRO A 150 -20.58 -7.83 18.38
N LEU A 151 -20.35 -7.15 19.51
CA LEU A 151 -19.06 -6.57 19.85
C LEU A 151 -18.23 -7.56 20.65
N VAL A 152 -16.91 -7.46 20.49
CA VAL A 152 -15.93 -8.32 21.16
C VAL A 152 -15.22 -7.55 22.27
N GLU A 153 -14.97 -8.20 23.40
CA GLU A 153 -14.16 -7.66 24.50
C GLU A 153 -12.70 -8.14 24.43
N PRO A 154 -11.72 -7.32 24.82
CA PRO A 154 -11.82 -5.88 25.10
C PRO A 154 -12.19 -5.06 23.85
N PHE A 155 -12.89 -3.93 24.03
CA PHE A 155 -13.45 -3.11 22.93
C PHE A 155 -12.50 -2.83 21.74
N TRP A 156 -11.20 -2.62 21.97
CA TRP A 156 -10.22 -2.36 20.91
C TRP A 156 -10.12 -3.51 19.88
N ARG A 157 -10.45 -4.75 20.27
CA ARG A 157 -10.44 -5.91 19.37
C ARG A 157 -11.45 -5.77 18.24
N ASN A 158 -12.48 -4.94 18.39
CA ASN A 158 -13.44 -4.72 17.30
C ASN A 158 -12.79 -4.08 16.07
N ALA A 159 -11.73 -3.28 16.24
CA ALA A 159 -11.01 -2.70 15.10
C ALA A 159 -10.09 -3.69 14.36
N VAL A 160 -9.94 -4.92 14.87
CA VAL A 160 -8.96 -5.91 14.35
C VAL A 160 -9.60 -7.27 14.07
N ASP A 161 -10.49 -7.74 14.94
CA ASP A 161 -11.04 -9.11 14.94
C ASP A 161 -12.55 -9.15 14.63
N ASN A 162 -13.24 -8.01 14.61
CA ASN A 162 -14.67 -7.95 14.31
C ASN A 162 -14.91 -7.56 12.85
N ALA A 163 -15.37 -8.52 12.04
CA ALA A 163 -15.61 -8.34 10.62
C ALA A 163 -16.53 -7.14 10.31
N VAL A 164 -17.60 -6.95 11.07
CA VAL A 164 -18.57 -5.86 10.84
C VAL A 164 -17.93 -4.49 11.09
N VAL A 165 -17.22 -4.35 12.21
CA VAL A 165 -16.56 -3.09 12.57
C VAL A 165 -15.38 -2.80 11.64
N VAL A 166 -14.58 -3.81 11.29
CA VAL A 166 -13.50 -3.67 10.29
C VAL A 166 -14.05 -3.22 8.94
N GLN A 167 -15.13 -3.85 8.46
CA GLN A 167 -15.77 -3.46 7.20
C GLN A 167 -16.28 -2.01 7.27
N PHE A 168 -16.93 -1.62 8.36
CA PHE A 168 -17.41 -0.25 8.56
C PHE A 168 -16.24 0.76 8.55
N VAL A 169 -15.19 0.52 9.33
CA VAL A 169 -14.03 1.41 9.39
C VAL A 169 -13.36 1.52 8.02
N HIS A 170 -13.16 0.40 7.31
CA HIS A 170 -12.57 0.40 5.98
C HIS A 170 -13.38 1.24 4.98
N ARG A 171 -14.72 1.13 5.00
CA ARG A 171 -15.62 1.90 4.13
C ARG A 171 -15.48 3.41 4.34
N TRP A 172 -15.50 3.85 5.60
CA TRP A 172 -15.58 5.28 5.91
C TRP A 172 -14.23 5.97 5.99
N LEU A 173 -13.18 5.26 6.43
CA LEU A 173 -11.81 5.76 6.37
C LEU A 173 -11.38 6.10 4.94
N ALA A 174 -11.93 5.39 3.94
CA ALA A 174 -11.65 5.63 2.52
C ALA A 174 -11.90 7.07 2.08
N PHE A 175 -12.93 7.74 2.62
CA PHE A 175 -13.23 9.13 2.28
C PHE A 175 -12.23 10.12 2.89
N GLY A 176 -11.77 9.85 4.12
CA GLY A 176 -10.67 10.63 4.73
C GLY A 176 -9.38 10.49 3.94
N VAL A 177 -9.07 9.28 3.46
CA VAL A 177 -7.92 9.01 2.58
C VAL A 177 -8.07 9.72 1.24
N ALA A 178 -9.26 9.66 0.63
CA ALA A 178 -9.54 10.32 -0.64
C ALA A 178 -9.38 11.84 -0.53
N ALA A 179 -9.86 12.45 0.56
CA ALA A 179 -9.66 13.88 0.83
C ALA A 179 -8.18 14.23 1.00
N ALA A 180 -7.43 13.45 1.79
CA ALA A 180 -6.00 13.70 2.01
C ALA A 180 -5.17 13.56 0.72
N LEU A 181 -5.40 12.50 -0.06
CA LEU A 181 -4.71 12.29 -1.35
C LEU A 181 -5.17 13.28 -2.42
N GLY A 182 -6.44 13.67 -2.42
CA GLY A 182 -6.96 14.75 -3.26
C GLY A 182 -6.26 16.08 -2.97
N LEU A 183 -6.02 16.40 -1.70
CA LEU A 183 -5.26 17.59 -1.30
C LEU A 183 -3.78 17.51 -1.73
N VAL A 184 -3.14 16.35 -1.61
CA VAL A 184 -1.79 16.11 -2.14
C VAL A 184 -1.75 16.32 -3.66
N GLY A 185 -2.70 15.74 -4.39
CA GLY A 185 -2.85 15.91 -5.83
C GLY A 185 -3.07 17.36 -6.22
N TRP A 186 -3.94 18.08 -5.50
CA TRP A 186 -4.15 19.53 -5.70
C TRP A 186 -2.85 20.32 -5.50
N ARG A 187 -2.10 20.06 -4.43
CA ARG A 187 -0.82 20.74 -4.19
C ARG A 187 0.20 20.46 -5.30
N ALA A 188 0.22 19.23 -5.82
CA ALA A 188 1.06 18.87 -6.95
C ALA A 188 0.65 19.61 -8.24
N TRP A 189 -0.65 19.73 -8.49
CA TRP A 189 -1.19 20.52 -9.60
C TRP A 189 -0.73 21.98 -9.54
N GLN A 190 -0.87 22.63 -8.37
CA GLN A 190 -0.45 24.02 -8.16
C GLN A 190 1.05 24.22 -8.37
N ARG A 191 1.87 23.18 -8.14
CA ARG A 191 3.31 23.19 -8.40
C ARG A 191 3.69 22.70 -9.80
N GLY A 192 2.74 22.56 -10.71
CA GLY A 192 2.97 22.22 -12.12
C GLY A 192 2.97 20.73 -12.45
N ALA A 193 2.87 19.83 -11.46
CA ALA A 193 2.78 18.38 -11.68
C ALA A 193 1.35 17.90 -12.00
N ARG A 194 0.77 18.45 -13.07
CA ARG A 194 -0.61 18.13 -13.49
C ARG A 194 -0.82 16.63 -13.73
N ARG A 195 0.15 15.95 -14.34
CA ARG A 195 0.08 14.50 -14.60
C ARG A 195 -0.05 13.70 -13.30
N ALA A 196 0.72 14.03 -12.27
CA ALA A 196 0.67 13.34 -10.98
C ALA A 196 -0.70 13.52 -10.31
N ALA A 197 -1.23 14.75 -10.34
CA ALA A 197 -2.55 15.07 -9.82
C ALA A 197 -3.68 14.31 -10.54
N ILE A 198 -3.65 14.27 -11.88
CA ILE A 198 -4.64 13.53 -12.68
C ILE A 198 -4.56 12.03 -12.38
N VAL A 199 -3.36 11.45 -12.31
CA VAL A 199 -3.18 10.03 -12.01
C VAL A 199 -3.73 9.67 -10.63
N ILE A 200 -3.47 10.48 -9.60
CA ILE A 200 -4.07 10.29 -8.27
C ILE A 200 -5.60 10.33 -8.35
N ALA A 201 -6.17 11.34 -9.02
CA ALA A 201 -7.62 11.47 -9.12
C ALA A 201 -8.25 10.26 -9.81
N LEU A 202 -7.70 9.82 -10.95
CA LEU A 202 -8.18 8.65 -11.68
C LEU A 202 -8.08 7.38 -10.84
N LEU A 203 -6.93 7.12 -10.22
CA LEU A 203 -6.73 5.92 -9.39
C LEU A 203 -7.60 5.93 -8.14
N LEU A 204 -7.88 7.09 -7.54
CA LEU A 204 -8.85 7.21 -6.43
C LEU A 204 -10.26 6.83 -6.88
N THR A 205 -10.71 7.36 -8.01
CA THR A 205 -12.03 7.03 -8.58
C THR A 205 -12.13 5.54 -8.87
N VAL A 206 -11.11 4.95 -9.51
CA VAL A 206 -11.06 3.51 -9.78
C VAL A 206 -11.03 2.72 -8.48
N GLN A 207 -10.26 3.13 -7.48
CA GLN A 207 -10.14 2.43 -6.20
C GLN A 207 -11.49 2.36 -5.47
N ILE A 208 -12.18 3.50 -5.35
CA ILE A 208 -13.49 3.59 -4.69
C ILE A 208 -14.52 2.78 -5.48
N GLY A 209 -14.55 2.94 -6.81
CA GLY A 209 -15.45 2.19 -7.69
C GLY A 209 -15.27 0.68 -7.55
N LEU A 210 -14.03 0.19 -7.57
CA LEU A 210 -13.72 -1.23 -7.36
C LEU A 210 -14.08 -1.71 -5.95
N GLY A 211 -13.93 -0.86 -4.93
CA GLY A 211 -14.29 -1.20 -3.55
C GLY A 211 -15.81 -1.40 -3.41
N ILE A 212 -16.59 -0.48 -3.96
CA ILE A 212 -18.06 -0.59 -4.02
C ILE A 212 -18.46 -1.82 -4.85
N ALA A 213 -17.86 -2.01 -6.02
CA ALA A 213 -18.15 -3.14 -6.89
C ALA A 213 -17.80 -4.50 -6.23
N THR A 214 -16.77 -4.55 -5.38
CA THR A 214 -16.42 -5.76 -4.61
C THR A 214 -17.55 -6.15 -3.68
N LEU A 215 -18.22 -5.18 -3.02
CA LEU A 215 -19.37 -5.46 -2.17
C LEU A 215 -20.59 -5.91 -2.99
N LEU A 216 -20.96 -5.15 -4.01
CA LEU A 216 -22.16 -5.40 -4.81
C LEU A 216 -22.09 -6.70 -5.64
N SER A 217 -20.88 -7.16 -5.95
CA SER A 217 -20.66 -8.43 -6.65
C SER A 217 -20.58 -9.64 -5.72
N GLY A 218 -20.73 -9.46 -4.40
CA GLY A 218 -20.54 -10.55 -3.43
C GLY A 218 -19.10 -11.07 -3.41
N VAL A 219 -18.12 -10.15 -3.44
CA VAL A 219 -16.68 -10.43 -3.43
C VAL A 219 -16.23 -11.26 -4.65
N TRP A 220 -16.74 -10.93 -5.85
CA TRP A 220 -16.28 -11.60 -7.08
C TRP A 220 -14.77 -11.39 -7.27
N LEU A 221 -14.03 -12.50 -7.28
CA LEU A 221 -12.57 -12.51 -7.13
C LEU A 221 -11.82 -11.59 -8.12
N PRO A 222 -12.16 -11.51 -9.42
CA PRO A 222 -11.49 -10.58 -10.34
C PRO A 222 -11.61 -9.11 -9.94
N ILE A 223 -12.77 -8.68 -9.42
CA ILE A 223 -12.98 -7.30 -8.95
C ILE A 223 -12.21 -7.07 -7.66
N ALA A 224 -12.27 -8.01 -6.71
CA ALA A 224 -11.55 -7.91 -5.44
C ALA A 224 -10.02 -7.84 -5.63
N VAL A 225 -9.47 -8.69 -6.52
CA VAL A 225 -8.05 -8.65 -6.91
C VAL A 225 -7.72 -7.34 -7.64
N GLY A 226 -8.62 -6.88 -8.52
CA GLY A 226 -8.50 -5.57 -9.17
C GLY A 226 -8.40 -4.42 -8.15
N HIS A 227 -9.21 -4.47 -7.09
CA HIS A 227 -9.19 -3.50 -6.01
C HIS A 227 -7.85 -3.50 -5.25
N GLN A 228 -7.27 -4.68 -4.98
CA GLN A 228 -5.95 -4.80 -4.35
C GLN A 228 -4.82 -4.30 -5.27
N ALA A 229 -4.87 -4.65 -6.56
CA ALA A 229 -3.90 -4.18 -7.54
C ALA A 229 -3.94 -2.66 -7.71
N SER A 230 -5.15 -2.09 -7.80
CA SER A 230 -5.36 -0.64 -7.86
C SER A 230 -4.84 0.07 -6.60
N ALA A 231 -4.96 -0.52 -5.40
CA ALA A 231 -4.39 0.04 -4.18
C ALA A 231 -2.86 0.14 -4.24
N ALA A 232 -2.19 -0.89 -4.77
CA ALA A 232 -0.74 -0.86 -4.98
C ALA A 232 -0.32 0.21 -5.99
N LEU A 233 -1.07 0.37 -7.09
CA LEU A 233 -0.85 1.43 -8.08
C LEU A 233 -1.08 2.83 -7.48
N LEU A 234 -2.13 3.00 -6.67
CA LEU A 234 -2.41 4.24 -5.97
C LEU A 234 -1.29 4.58 -4.99
N LEU A 235 -0.71 3.59 -4.30
CA LEU A 235 0.46 3.80 -3.44
C LEU A 235 1.68 4.25 -4.24
N ILE A 236 1.96 3.66 -5.41
CA ILE A 236 3.05 4.09 -6.29
C ILE A 236 2.85 5.55 -6.72
N ALA A 237 1.65 5.89 -7.22
CA ALA A 237 1.32 7.25 -7.67
C ALA A 237 1.39 8.27 -6.52
N SER A 238 0.91 7.90 -5.33
CA SER A 238 0.97 8.75 -4.14
C SER A 238 2.41 8.97 -3.68
N THR A 239 3.23 7.92 -3.70
CA THR A 239 4.67 8.01 -3.38
C THR A 239 5.41 8.90 -4.37
N TRP A 240 5.13 8.76 -5.66
CA TRP A 240 5.71 9.60 -6.70
C TRP A 240 5.32 11.08 -6.53
N THR A 241 4.05 11.34 -6.24
CA THR A 241 3.55 12.70 -6.01
C THR A 241 4.14 13.32 -4.75
N ALA A 242 4.23 12.54 -3.67
CA ALA A 242 4.89 12.93 -2.43
C ALA A 242 6.37 13.28 -2.64
N HIS A 243 7.08 12.45 -3.43
CA HIS A 243 8.46 12.69 -3.82
C HIS A 243 8.61 14.01 -4.58
N PHE A 244 7.78 14.26 -5.60
CA PHE A 244 7.78 15.52 -6.35
C PHE A 244 7.56 16.74 -5.44
N LEU A 245 6.58 16.68 -4.53
CA LEU A 245 6.33 17.76 -3.57
C LEU A 245 7.50 17.98 -2.60
N GLY A 246 8.25 16.92 -2.32
CA GLY A 246 9.43 16.91 -1.48
C GLY A 246 10.70 17.42 -2.14
N GLN A 247 10.69 17.65 -3.46
CA GLN A 247 11.82 18.23 -4.16
C GLN A 247 11.90 19.74 -3.90
N ASP A 248 13.13 20.22 -3.65
CA ASP A 248 13.46 21.64 -3.59
C ASP A 248 13.38 22.26 -5.00
N VAL A 249 12.17 22.51 -5.50
CA VAL A 249 11.94 23.20 -6.79
C VAL A 249 12.34 24.69 -6.71
N GLY A 250 12.72 25.18 -5.53
CA GLY A 250 12.87 26.60 -5.21
C GLY A 250 14.13 27.34 -5.66
N ARG A 251 14.97 26.85 -6.60
CA ARG A 251 16.15 27.63 -7.04
C ARG A 251 16.48 27.66 -8.54
N HIS A 252 15.84 26.86 -9.40
CA HIS A 252 16.19 26.84 -10.83
C HIS A 252 15.23 27.60 -11.75
N ALA A 253 14.05 27.99 -11.26
CA ALA A 253 13.08 28.77 -12.05
C ALA A 253 13.26 30.30 -11.94
N ALA A 254 14.12 30.78 -11.03
CA ALA A 254 14.44 32.21 -10.89
C ALA A 254 15.72 32.61 -11.67
N ALA A 255 16.28 31.70 -12.47
CA ALA A 255 17.53 31.90 -13.21
C ALA A 255 17.37 31.64 -14.72
N ARG A 256 16.14 31.65 -15.25
CA ARG A 256 15.85 31.61 -16.68
C ARG A 256 14.80 32.64 -17.04
#